data_AF-A0A2X1PMI0-F1
#
_entry.id   AF-A0A2X1PMI0-F1
#
_cell.length_a   1.000
_cell.length_b   1.000
_cell.length_c   1.000
_cell.angle_alpha   90.00
_cell.angle_beta   90.00
_cell.angle_gamma   90.00
#
_symmetry.space_group_name_H-M   'P 1'
#
loop_
_entity.id
_entity.type
_entity.pdbx_description
1 polymer ?
#
loop_
_entity_poly.entity_id
_entity_poly.type
_entity_poly.pdbx_seq_one_letter_code
_entity_poly.pdbx_strand_id
1 'polypeptide(L)' 'MSLRIKQEALTFDDVLLVPAHSTVLPNTANLSTQLTKEIRLNIPMLSSSNGYRN' A
#
# COMPACT_ATOMS: atom_id res chain seq x y z
N MET A 1 -8.72 33.09 14.79
CA MET A 1 -7.97 32.26 13.82
C MET A 1 -8.90 31.12 13.40
N SER A 2 -9.37 31.07 12.16
CA SER A 2 -10.28 29.99 11.70
C SER A 2 -9.45 28.83 11.17
N LEU A 3 -9.61 27.62 11.72
CA LEU A 3 -9.10 26.40 11.08
C LEU A 3 -9.85 26.22 9.75
N ARG A 4 -9.12 26.15 8.65
CA ARG A 4 -9.65 25.74 7.34
C ARG A 4 -9.43 24.24 7.20
N ILE A 5 -10.48 23.44 7.37
CA ILE A 5 -10.43 22.01 7.05
C ILE A 5 -10.45 21.89 5.52
N LYS A 6 -9.41 21.29 4.92
CA LYS A 6 -9.30 21.15 3.46
C LYS A 6 -10.19 20.03 2.92
N GLN A 7 -10.18 18.86 3.56
CA GLN A 7 -11.00 17.70 3.21
C GLN A 7 -10.95 16.65 4.34
N GLU A 8 -11.93 15.75 4.37
CA GLU A 8 -11.91 14.56 5.23
C GLU A 8 -10.80 13.59 4.78
N ALA A 9 -10.10 12.99 5.75
CA ALA A 9 -9.06 12.00 5.52
C ALA A 9 -9.56 10.63 5.98
N LEU A 10 -9.41 9.61 5.13
CA LEU A 10 -9.86 8.24 5.40
C LEU A 10 -8.68 7.36 5.80
N THR A 11 -8.91 6.50 6.78
CA THR A 11 -8.02 5.41 7.19
C THR A 11 -8.40 4.10 6.50
N PHE A 12 -7.63 3.03 6.70
CA PHE A 12 -7.93 1.73 6.07
C PHE A 12 -9.27 1.14 6.53
N ASP A 13 -9.68 1.38 7.78
CA ASP A 13 -10.91 0.83 8.34
C ASP A 13 -12.18 1.60 7.91
N ASP A 14 -12.02 2.77 7.28
CA ASP A 14 -13.13 3.59 6.79
C ASP A 14 -13.64 3.16 5.40
N VAL A 15 -12.91 2.26 4.71
CA VAL A 15 -13.17 1.94 3.29
C VAL A 15 -13.12 0.44 2.99
N LEU A 16 -13.85 0.05 1.94
CA LEU A 16 -13.78 -1.29 1.35
C LEU A 16 -13.51 -1.18 -0.14
N LEU A 17 -12.77 -2.15 -0.69
CA LEU A 17 -12.64 -2.32 -2.13
C LEU A 17 -13.94 -2.89 -2.70
N VAL A 18 -14.46 -2.28 -3.75
CA VAL A 18 -15.62 -2.80 -4.48
C VAL A 18 -15.14 -3.94 -5.40
N PRO A 19 -15.76 -5.13 -5.36
CA PRO A 19 -15.42 -6.21 -6.28
C PRO A 19 -15.63 -5.82 -7.75
N ALA A 20 -14.78 -6.34 -8.63
CA ALA A 20 -14.87 -6.16 -10.07
C ALA A 20 -14.75 -7.51 -10.79
N HIS A 21 -15.26 -7.58 -12.02
CA HIS A 21 -15.05 -8.74 -12.88
C HIS A 21 -13.55 -9.00 -13.08
N SER A 22 -13.11 -10.25 -12.93
CA SER A 22 -11.70 -10.64 -13.06
C SER A 22 -11.53 -11.78 -14.06
N THR A 23 -10.51 -11.68 -14.90
CA THR A 23 -10.00 -12.78 -15.74
C THR A 23 -8.70 -13.38 -15.19
N VAL A 24 -8.25 -12.92 -14.01
CA VAL A 24 -7.00 -13.35 -13.35
C VAL A 24 -7.35 -14.24 -12.17
N LEU A 25 -6.70 -15.40 -12.09
CA LEU A 25 -6.77 -16.27 -10.91
C LEU A 25 -5.81 -15.74 -9.82
N PRO A 26 -6.16 -15.80 -8.53
CA PRO A 26 -5.35 -15.22 -7.46
C PRO A 26 -3.88 -15.66 -7.44
N ASN A 27 -3.61 -16.94 -7.72
CA ASN A 27 -2.26 -17.50 -7.78
C ASN A 27 -1.46 -17.10 -9.04
N THR A 28 -2.09 -16.44 -10.01
CA THR A 28 -1.46 -15.94 -11.24
C THR A 28 -1.24 -14.43 -11.22
N ALA A 29 -1.64 -13.74 -10.15
CA ALA A 29 -1.41 -12.32 -9.99
C ALA A 29 0.11 -12.02 -9.89
N ASN A 30 0.58 -11.04 -10.66
CA ASN A 30 1.97 -10.61 -10.61
C ASN A 30 2.20 -9.68 -9.41
N LEU A 31 3.01 -10.11 -8.45
CA LEU A 31 3.35 -9.35 -7.24
C LEU A 31 4.64 -8.51 -7.37
N SER A 32 5.33 -8.56 -8.51
CA SER A 32 6.55 -7.78 -8.69
C SER A 32 6.24 -6.28 -8.64
N THR A 33 7.07 -5.53 -7.92
CA THR A 33 6.88 -4.09 -7.70
C THR A 33 8.19 -3.34 -7.71
N GLN A 34 8.13 -2.04 -7.96
CA GLN A 34 9.31 -1.16 -8.01
C GLN A 34 9.45 -0.43 -6.67
N LEU A 35 10.56 -0.65 -5.96
CA LEU A 35 10.85 0.03 -4.68
C LEU A 35 11.49 1.41 -4.92
N THR A 36 12.48 1.47 -5.79
CA THR A 36 13.15 2.71 -6.23
C THR A 36 13.31 2.68 -7.74
N LYS A 37 13.80 3.75 -8.39
CA LYS A 37 14.04 3.77 -9.85
C LYS A 37 14.85 2.56 -10.35
N GLU A 38 15.74 2.02 -9.53
CA GLU A 38 16.68 0.95 -9.92
C GLU A 38 16.43 -0.38 -9.19
N ILE A 39 15.66 -0.38 -8.09
CA ILE A 39 15.45 -1.58 -7.25
C ILE A 39 14.03 -2.13 -7.45
N ARG A 40 13.93 -3.36 -7.97
CA ARG A 40 12.68 -4.13 -8.12
C ARG A 40 12.60 -5.25 -7.09
N LEU A 41 11.40 -5.47 -6.55
CA LEU A 41 11.07 -6.57 -5.65
C LEU A 41 10.17 -7.58 -6.36
N ASN A 42 10.27 -8.86 -5.98
CA ASN A 42 9.38 -9.90 -6.46
C ASN A 42 8.01 -9.90 -5.74
N ILE A 43 7.96 -9.32 -4.54
CA ILE A 43 6.74 -9.16 -3.71
C ILE A 43 6.74 -7.76 -3.07
N PRO A 44 5.58 -7.13 -2.84
CA PRO A 44 5.48 -5.77 -2.30
C PRO A 44 5.55 -5.75 -0.77
N MET A 45 6.58 -6.37 -0.18
CA MET A 45 6.74 -6.47 1.27
C MET A 45 8.16 -6.09 1.70
N LEU A 46 8.25 -5.39 2.84
CA LEU A 46 9.49 -4.97 3.48
C LEU A 46 9.38 -5.19 4.99
N SER A 47 10.50 -5.48 5.65
CA SER A 47 10.58 -5.47 7.10
C SER A 47 10.88 -4.05 7.62
N SER A 48 10.33 -3.71 8.78
CA SER A 48 10.72 -2.49 9.48
C SER A 48 12.11 -2.65 10.08
N SER A 49 12.96 -1.63 9.92
CA SER A 49 14.23 -1.56 10.64
C SER A 49 14.01 -0.86 11.96
N ASN A 50 13.69 -1.63 13.00
CA ASN A 50 13.57 -1.10 14.35
C ASN A 50 14.97 -1.09 14.97
N GLY A 51 15.68 0.03 14.82
CA GLY A 51 16.98 0.22 15.47
C GLY A 51 16.81 0.49 16.97
N TYR A 52 16.98 -0.53 17.80
CA TYR A 52 17.25 -0.31 19.22
C TYR A 52 18.72 0.06 19.37
N ARG A 53 19.01 1.29 19.79
CA ARG A 53 20.34 1.70 20.24
C ARG A 53 20.33 1.70 21.76
N ASN A 54 21.26 0.95 22.34
CA ASN A 54 21.63 1.06 23.75
C ASN A 54 22.48 2.31 23.96
#